data_AF-A0A9E2ZIG9-F1
#
_entry.id   AF-A0A9E2ZIG9-F1
#
_cell.length_a   1.000
_cell.length_b   1.000
_cell.length_c   1.000
_cell.angle_alpha   90.00
_cell.angle_beta   90.00
_cell.angle_gamma   90.00
#
_symmetry.space_group_name_H-M   'P 1'
#
loop_
_entity.id
_entity.type
_entity.pdbx_description
1 polymer ?
#
loop_
_entity_poly.entity_id
_entity_poly.type
_entity_poly.pdbx_seq_one_letter_code
_entity_poly.pdbx_strand_id
1 'polypeptide(L)'
;AVTFEPIPPERSTREVEAAITQNRADRELRRRFGQSETARQRQSDEATSRREAELAAGHSEVRLAGFVTVSGRDHDDLRRASSEVLEHAARARLELHRMYGQQADAFTLTLPLCRGLR
;
A
#
# COMPACT_ATOMS: atom_id res chain seq x y z
N ALA A 1 5.52 -3.52 13.62
CA ALA A 1 5.57 -4.82 12.93
C ALA A 1 5.10 -4.64 11.49
N VAL A 2 5.62 -5.46 10.57
CA VAL A 2 5.18 -5.46 9.17
C VAL A 2 4.59 -6.84 8.88
N THR A 3 3.36 -6.85 8.40
CA THR A 3 2.66 -8.06 7.98
C THR A 3 2.55 -8.05 6.47
N PHE A 4 2.85 -9.18 5.84
CA PHE A 4 2.71 -9.35 4.40
C PHE A 4 1.51 -10.25 4.08
N GLU A 5 0.88 -9.96 2.95
CA GLU A 5 -0.19 -10.77 2.35
C GLU A 5 0.24 -11.10 0.91
N PRO A 6 0.46 -12.38 0.58
CA PRO A 6 0.72 -12.76 -0.80
C PRO A 6 -0.54 -12.57 -1.64
N ILE A 7 -0.40 -11.95 -2.80
CA ILE A 7 -1.51 -11.80 -3.75
C ILE A 7 -1.51 -13.01 -4.68
N PRO A 8 -2.65 -13.71 -4.87
CA PRO A 8 -2.73 -14.81 -5.82
C PRO A 8 -2.30 -14.35 -7.22
N PRO A 9 -1.42 -15.09 -7.92
CA PRO A 9 -0.91 -14.68 -9.24
C PRO A 9 -2.02 -14.35 -10.24
N GLU A 10 -3.09 -15.14 -10.27
CA GLU A 10 -4.26 -14.92 -11.12
C GLU A 10 -4.95 -13.57 -10.87
N ARG A 11 -4.97 -13.12 -9.62
CA ARG A 11 -5.52 -11.81 -9.24
C ARG A 11 -4.60 -10.70 -9.70
N SER A 12 -3.29 -10.81 -9.44
CA SER A 12 -2.30 -9.82 -9.88
C SER A 12 -2.29 -9.65 -11.40
N THR A 13 -2.34 -10.75 -12.16
CA THR A 13 -2.41 -10.70 -13.63
C THR A 13 -3.66 -9.96 -14.12
N ARG A 14 -4.85 -10.30 -13.59
CA ARG A 14 -6.09 -9.63 -13.96
C ARG A 14 -6.08 -8.14 -13.63
N GLU A 15 -5.54 -7.76 -12.47
CA GLU A 15 -5.44 -6.35 -12.06
C GLU A 15 -4.51 -5.56 -13.00
N VAL A 16 -3.38 -6.14 -13.42
CA VAL A 16 -2.44 -5.52 -14.36
C VAL A 16 -3.04 -5.42 -15.77
N GLU A 17 -3.66 -6.47 -16.28
CA GLU A 17 -4.33 -6.46 -17.59
C GLU A 17 -5.44 -5.40 -17.66
N ALA A 18 -6.24 -5.27 -16.58
CA ALA A 18 -7.26 -4.23 -16.47
C ALA A 18 -6.64 -2.82 -16.48
N ALA A 19 -5.55 -2.61 -15.74
CA ALA A 19 -4.84 -1.34 -15.70
C ALA A 19 -4.26 -0.95 -17.08
N ILE A 20 -3.64 -1.90 -17.80
CA ILE A 20 -3.12 -1.68 -19.16
C ILE A 20 -4.25 -1.29 -20.11
N THR A 21 -5.36 -2.01 -20.06
CA THR A 21 -6.53 -1.77 -20.91
C THR A 21 -7.10 -0.37 -20.66
N GLN A 22 -7.24 0.01 -19.39
CA GLN A 22 -7.72 1.33 -19.00
C GLN A 22 -6.75 2.44 -19.47
N ASN A 23 -5.45 2.29 -19.21
CA ASN A 23 -4.45 3.28 -19.63
C ASN A 23 -4.43 3.46 -21.16
N ARG A 24 -4.60 2.37 -21.91
CA ARG A 24 -4.68 2.41 -23.37
C ARG A 24 -5.93 3.16 -23.85
N ALA A 25 -7.08 2.88 -23.25
CA ALA A 25 -8.33 3.58 -23.56
C ALA A 25 -8.24 5.07 -23.24
N ASP A 26 -7.72 5.43 -22.07
CA ASP A 26 -7.52 6.82 -21.65
C ASP A 26 -6.55 7.56 -22.58
N ARG A 27 -5.45 6.92 -22.98
CA ARG A 27 -4.49 7.50 -23.94
C ARG A 27 -5.13 7.74 -25.30
N GLU A 28 -5.99 6.83 -25.77
CA GLU A 28 -6.71 7.01 -27.03
C GLU A 28 -7.73 8.16 -26.97
N LEU A 29 -8.51 8.24 -25.89
CA LEU A 29 -9.44 9.35 -25.67
C LEU A 29 -8.70 10.69 -25.64
N ARG A 30 -7.59 10.79 -24.92
CA ARG A 30 -6.77 12.01 -24.85
C ARG A 30 -6.24 12.43 -26.21
N ARG A 31 -5.75 11.47 -27.01
CA ARG A 31 -5.31 11.73 -28.39
C ARG A 31 -6.45 12.31 -29.23
N ARG A 32 -7.66 11.76 -29.11
CA ARG A 32 -8.85 12.30 -29.81
C ARG A 32 -9.18 13.73 -29.40
N PHE A 33 -9.02 14.07 -28.12
CA PHE A 33 -9.26 15.42 -27.59
C PHE A 33 -8.05 16.37 -27.69
N GLY A 34 -6.94 15.96 -28.32
CA GLY A 34 -5.73 16.79 -28.47
C GLY A 34 -5.02 17.09 -27.15
N GLN A 35 -5.28 16.32 -26.09
CA GLN A 35 -4.66 16.52 -24.79
C GLN A 35 -3.25 15.95 -24.77
N SER A 36 -2.30 16.75 -24.27
CA SER A 36 -0.92 16.32 -24.08
C SER A 36 -0.77 15.39 -22.87
N GLU A 37 0.16 14.45 -22.97
CA GLU A 37 0.48 13.53 -21.89
C GLU A 37 1.35 14.20 -20.82
N THR A 38 0.98 14.01 -19.55
CA THR A 38 1.71 14.56 -18.41
C THR A 38 2.86 13.63 -17.98
N ALA A 39 3.88 14.17 -17.31
CA ALA A 39 4.96 13.37 -16.75
C ALA A 39 4.47 12.30 -15.77
N ARG A 40 3.44 12.62 -14.96
CA ARG A 40 2.81 11.69 -14.01
C ARG A 40 2.18 10.49 -14.72
N GLN A 41 1.55 10.72 -15.87
CA GLN A 41 0.93 9.65 -16.67
C GLN A 41 1.99 8.73 -17.28
N ARG A 42 3.04 9.30 -17.89
CA ARG A 42 4.18 8.50 -18.40
C ARG A 42 4.79 7.61 -17.32
N GLN A 43 5.02 8.17 -16.13
CA GLN A 43 5.55 7.40 -15.00
C GLN A 43 4.58 6.29 -14.56
N SER A 44 3.27 6.55 -14.56
CA SER A 44 2.26 5.54 -14.23
C SER A 44 2.22 4.41 -15.25
N ASP A 45 2.30 4.73 -16.55
CA ASP A 45 2.33 3.73 -17.63
C ASP A 45 3.59 2.86 -17.54
N GLU A 46 4.75 3.48 -17.34
CA GLU A 46 6.02 2.76 -17.13
C GLU A 46 5.97 1.84 -15.89
N ALA A 47 5.33 2.28 -14.80
CA ALA A 47 5.15 1.47 -13.61
C ALA A 47 4.25 0.25 -13.88
N THR A 48 3.14 0.43 -14.62
CA THR A 48 2.25 -0.68 -14.99
C THR A 48 2.97 -1.68 -15.90
N SER A 49 3.69 -1.23 -16.92
CA SER A 49 4.45 -2.12 -17.81
C SER A 49 5.58 -2.86 -17.08
N ARG A 50 6.20 -2.23 -16.07
CA ARG A 50 7.19 -2.92 -15.22
C ARG A 50 6.54 -4.03 -14.41
N ARG A 51 5.39 -3.76 -13.77
CA ARG A 51 4.64 -4.76 -13.01
C ARG A 51 4.21 -5.94 -13.88
N GLU A 52 3.79 -5.69 -15.13
CA GLU A 52 3.51 -6.73 -16.11
C GLU A 52 4.73 -7.62 -16.40
N ALA A 53 5.89 -7.01 -16.68
CA ALA A 53 7.12 -7.74 -16.94
C ALA A 53 7.58 -8.58 -15.73
N GLU A 54 7.41 -8.06 -14.52
CA GLU A 54 7.74 -8.78 -13.29
C GLU A 54 6.85 -10.02 -13.10
N LEU A 55 5.54 -9.89 -13.32
CA LEU A 55 4.61 -11.03 -13.27
C LEU A 55 4.93 -12.05 -14.38
N ALA A 56 5.25 -11.61 -15.58
CA ALA A 56 5.63 -12.48 -16.70
C ALA A 56 6.94 -13.24 -16.43
N ALA A 57 7.87 -12.64 -15.67
CA ALA A 57 9.09 -13.27 -15.20
C ALA A 57 8.87 -14.28 -14.05
N GLY A 58 7.64 -14.42 -13.56
CA GLY A 58 7.26 -15.34 -12.49
C GLY A 58 7.41 -14.75 -11.09
N HIS A 59 7.61 -13.44 -10.94
CA HIS A 59 7.60 -12.80 -9.63
C HIS A 59 6.18 -12.77 -9.05
N SER A 60 6.08 -12.97 -7.74
CA SER A 60 4.82 -12.88 -7.01
C SER A 60 4.73 -11.55 -6.27
N GLU A 61 3.54 -10.96 -6.33
CA GLU A 61 3.28 -9.69 -5.66
C GLU A 61 2.89 -9.91 -4.20
N VAL A 62 3.36 -9.03 -3.33
CA VAL A 62 3.01 -9.02 -1.92
C VAL A 62 2.49 -7.66 -1.51
N ARG A 63 1.42 -7.64 -0.72
CA ARG A 63 0.94 -6.46 -0.03
C ARG A 63 1.59 -6.39 1.33
N LEU A 64 2.15 -5.23 1.68
CA LEU A 64 2.70 -4.96 3.00
C LEU A 64 1.76 -4.04 3.77
N ALA A 65 1.49 -4.37 5.02
CA ALA A 65 0.84 -3.48 5.96
C ALA A 65 1.71 -3.30 7.20
N GLY A 66 1.88 -2.05 7.61
CA GLY A 66 2.61 -1.69 8.82
C GLY A 66 1.66 -1.44 9.97
N PHE A 67 1.93 -2.06 11.12
CA PHE A 67 1.22 -1.81 12.37
C PHE A 67 2.19 -1.31 13.43
N VAL A 68 1.79 -0.28 14.16
CA VAL A 68 2.55 0.27 15.28
C VAL A 68 1.69 0.18 16.52
N THR A 69 2.13 -0.64 17.48
CA THR A 69 1.52 -0.69 18.81
C THR A 69 2.27 0.28 19.72
N VAL A 70 1.54 1.15 20.40
CA VAL A 70 2.07 2.06 21.41
C VAL A 70 1.48 1.66 22.75
N SER A 71 2.33 1.51 23.76
CA SER A 71 1.95 1.20 25.14
C SER A 71 2.51 2.25 26.08
N GLY A 72 1.76 2.60 27.13
CA GLY A 72 2.21 3.47 28.22
C GLY A 72 1.84 2.86 29.56
N ARG A 73 2.54 3.27 30.62
CA ARG A 73 2.29 2.78 31.99
C ARG A 73 0.99 3.33 32.60
N ASP A 74 0.58 4.50 32.12
CA ASP A 74 -0.64 5.20 32.46
C ASP A 74 -1.18 5.97 31.24
N HIS A 75 -2.30 6.67 31.42
CA HIS A 75 -2.97 7.39 30.34
C HIS A 75 -2.19 8.63 29.84
N ASP A 76 -1.42 9.28 30.71
CA ASP A 76 -0.58 10.42 30.31
C ASP A 76 0.63 9.94 29.52
N ASP A 77 1.24 8.84 29.95
CA ASP A 77 2.37 8.19 29.29
C ASP A 77 2.00 7.69 27.90
N LEU A 78 0.87 6.99 27.78
CA LEU A 78 0.37 6.53 26.49
C LEU A 78 0.12 7.70 25.53
N ARG A 79 -0.44 8.81 26.02
CA ARG A 79 -0.66 10.02 25.20
C ARG A 79 0.65 10.63 24.70
N ARG A 80 1.67 10.74 25.56
CA ARG A 80 2.99 11.25 25.17
C ARG A 80 3.65 10.35 24.12
N ALA A 81 3.75 9.05 24.40
CA ALA A 81 4.35 8.08 23.48
C ALA A 81 3.63 8.04 22.12
N SER A 82 2.30 8.16 22.12
CA SER A 82 1.51 8.19 20.89
C SER A 82 1.79 9.43 20.05
N SER A 83 1.97 10.60 20.69
CA SER A 83 2.33 11.84 19.99
C SER A 83 3.73 11.77 19.38
N GLU A 84 4.69 11.21 20.09
CA GLU A 84 6.07 11.00 19.61
C GLU A 84 6.10 10.10 18.36
N VAL A 85 5.34 9.00 18.36
CA VAL A 85 5.23 8.10 17.20
C VAL A 85 4.63 8.82 15.98
N LEU A 86 3.60 9.64 16.18
CA LEU A 86 2.99 10.43 15.09
C LEU A 86 3.97 11.45 14.52
N GLU A 87 4.76 12.09 15.38
CA GLU A 87 5.80 13.03 14.94
C GLU A 87 6.89 12.34 14.11
N HIS A 88 7.36 11.17 14.55
CA HIS A 88 8.33 10.38 13.80
C HIS A 88 7.78 9.93 12.44
N ALA A 89 6.52 9.50 12.39
CA ALA A 89 5.88 9.13 11.13
C ALA A 89 5.79 10.32 10.16
N ALA A 90 5.40 11.50 10.65
CA ALA A 90 5.35 12.71 9.82
C ALA A 90 6.73 13.08 9.25
N ARG A 91 7.80 13.00 10.05
CA ARG A 91 9.18 13.22 9.59
C ARG A 91 9.63 12.21 8.54
N ALA A 92 9.16 10.97 8.64
CA ALA A 92 9.39 9.91 7.67
C ALA A 92 8.47 9.98 6.43
N ARG A 93 7.57 10.99 6.35
CA ARG A 93 6.53 11.10 5.32
C ARG A 93 5.60 9.88 5.26
N LEU A 94 5.33 9.29 6.42
CA LEU A 94 4.39 8.20 6.61
C LEU A 94 3.09 8.74 7.21
N GLU A 95 1.97 8.24 6.72
CA GLU A 95 0.65 8.53 7.25
C GLU A 95 0.18 7.38 8.13
N LEU A 96 -0.05 7.66 9.42
CA LEU A 96 -0.56 6.67 10.38
C LEU A 96 -2.04 6.87 10.63
N HIS A 97 -2.79 5.78 10.59
CA HIS A 97 -4.22 5.75 10.88
C HIS A 97 -4.46 5.09 12.23
N ARG A 98 -5.26 5.72 13.08
CA ARG A 98 -5.64 5.16 14.38
C ARG A 98 -6.75 4.12 14.20
N MET A 99 -6.50 2.90 14.69
CA MET A 99 -7.47 1.80 14.68
C MET A 99 -8.38 1.87 15.91
N TYR A 100 -9.32 2.83 15.90
CA TYR A 100 -10.28 3.01 16.99
C TYR A 100 -11.20 1.79 17.12
N GLY A 101 -11.32 1.26 18.34
CA GLY A 101 -12.18 0.10 18.64
C GLY A 101 -11.63 -1.25 18.15
N GLN A 102 -10.49 -1.25 17.47
CA GLN A 102 -9.85 -2.45 16.90
C GLN A 102 -8.46 -2.67 17.49
N GLN A 103 -8.20 -2.16 18.71
CA GLN A 103 -6.87 -2.19 19.31
C GLN A 103 -6.38 -3.61 19.59
N ALA A 104 -7.29 -4.52 19.99
CA ALA A 104 -6.96 -5.93 20.23
C ALA A 104 -6.58 -6.67 18.94
N ASP A 105 -7.33 -6.43 17.86
CA ASP A 105 -7.04 -7.02 16.55
C ASP A 105 -5.72 -6.47 15.98
N ALA A 106 -5.55 -5.14 16.04
CA ALA A 106 -4.32 -4.46 15.60
C ALA A 106 -3.08 -4.94 16.37
N PHE A 107 -3.23 -5.19 17.68
CA PHE A 107 -2.14 -5.75 18.49
C PHE A 107 -1.79 -7.17 18.08
N THR A 108 -2.77 -8.00 17.73
CA THR A 108 -2.51 -9.36 17.25
C THR A 108 -1.69 -9.35 15.97
N LEU A 109 -1.87 -8.34 15.12
CA LEU A 109 -1.11 -8.14 13.89
C LEU A 109 0.34 -7.67 14.13
N THR A 110 0.70 -7.25 15.35
CA THR A 110 2.09 -6.93 15.71
C THR A 110 2.87 -8.07 16.32
N LEU A 111 2.20 -9.18 16.64
CA LEU A 111 2.83 -10.38 17.16
C LEU A 111 3.45 -11.21 16.03
N PRO A 112 4.56 -11.94 16.27
CA PRO A 112 5.22 -12.78 15.26
C PRO A 112 4.47 -14.11 15.03
N LEU A 113 3.15 -14.03 14.79
CA LEU A 113 2.26 -15.18 14.66
C LEU A 113 1.99 -15.56 13.19
N CYS A 114 2.56 -14.83 12.23
CA CYS A 114 2.43 -15.07 10.79
C CYS A 114 0.98 -15.29 10.31
N ARG A 115 0.01 -14.57 10.89
CA ARG A 115 -1.43 -14.77 10.57
C ARG A 115 -1.92 -14.02 9.33
N GLY A 116 -1.05 -13.29 8.66
CA GLY A 116 -1.36 -12.51 7.46
C GLY A 116 -2.34 -11.36 7.72
N LEU A 117 -2.68 -10.64 6.66
CA LEU A 117 -3.83 -9.73 6.63
C LEU A 117 -5.06 -10.55 6.26
N ARG A 118 -6.18 -10.33 6.95
CA ARG A 118 -7.49 -10.92 6.62
C ARG A 118 -8.42 -9.86 6.08
#